data_AF-A0A091EM05-F1
#
_entry.id   AF-A0A091EM05-F1
#
_cell.length_a   1.000
_cell.length_b   1.000
_cell.length_c   1.000
_cell.angle_alpha   90.00
_cell.angle_beta   90.00
_cell.angle_gamma   90.00
#
_symmetry.space_group_name_H-M   'P 1'
#
loop_
_entity.id
_entity.type
_entity.pdbx_description
1 polymer ?
#
loop_
_entity_poly.entity_id
_entity_poly.type
_entity_poly.pdbx_seq_one_letter_code
_entity_poly.pdbx_strand_id
1 'polypeptide(L)'
;FAFTMPTKNRSEPAKRYEWVAVPQGMKNSPMLCQLYVDWVLCPIRRCYAEALIYHYMDDILISTATEFSDQEMQWVREHLHEIGLEIAPQKIQRTAPWKYLGWLISDSQIRPQKIELHTEISTLHDAQRLLGDLQWVRGVTGITNADLAPFLPWLHGTNAAEPRKCYPDKTAALAK
;
A
#
# COMPACT_ATOMS: atom_id res chain seq x y z
N PHE A 1 -3.29 22.45 9.66
CA PHE A 1 -4.69 22.10 9.30
C PHE A 1 -5.46 21.86 10.60
N ALA A 2 -6.66 22.40 10.77
CA ALA A 2 -7.41 22.28 12.03
C ALA A 2 -8.68 21.44 11.87
N PHE A 3 -9.04 20.69 12.89
CA PHE A 3 -10.27 19.86 12.92
C PHE A 3 -10.97 19.96 14.28
N THR A 4 -12.24 19.56 14.31
CA THR A 4 -13.09 19.64 15.51
C THR A 4 -13.58 18.25 15.88
N MET A 5 -13.40 17.88 17.15
CA MET A 5 -13.88 16.61 17.68
C MET A 5 -15.28 16.80 18.27
N PRO A 6 -16.30 16.07 17.79
CA PRO A 6 -17.65 16.18 18.34
C PRO A 6 -17.71 15.60 19.77
N THR A 7 -18.63 16.12 20.57
CA THR A 7 -18.87 15.66 21.95
C THR A 7 -20.16 14.84 22.00
N LYS A 8 -20.22 13.86 22.91
CA LYS A 8 -21.39 12.99 23.05
C LYS A 8 -22.62 13.85 23.34
N ASN A 9 -23.64 13.76 22.49
CA ASN A 9 -24.89 14.53 22.59
C ASN A 9 -24.69 16.06 22.74
N ARG A 10 -23.57 16.62 22.25
CA ARG A 10 -23.22 18.04 22.42
C ARG A 10 -23.18 18.48 23.89
N SER A 11 -22.83 17.58 24.81
CA SER A 11 -22.81 17.85 26.25
C SER A 11 -21.86 18.99 26.66
N GLU A 12 -20.85 19.27 25.84
CA GLU A 12 -19.90 20.36 26.02
C GLU A 12 -19.47 20.95 24.65
N PRO A 13 -18.91 22.16 24.59
CA PRO A 13 -18.37 22.74 23.36
C PRO A 13 -17.33 21.81 22.71
N ALA A 14 -17.42 21.65 21.39
CA ALA A 14 -16.53 20.78 20.65
C ALA A 14 -15.08 21.29 20.70
N LYS A 15 -14.13 20.39 20.97
CA LYS A 15 -12.71 20.72 21.07
C LYS A 15 -12.09 20.84 19.68
N ARG A 16 -11.21 21.82 19.48
CA ARG A 16 -10.52 22.08 18.22
C ARG A 16 -9.04 21.74 18.36
N TYR A 17 -8.51 21.05 17.36
CA TYR A 17 -7.13 20.59 17.31
C TYR A 17 -6.48 21.05 16.00
N GLU A 18 -5.15 21.11 15.99
CA GLU A 18 -4.37 21.33 14.78
C GLU A 18 -3.32 20.24 14.59
N TRP A 19 -3.06 19.92 13.34
CA TRP A 19 -2.00 19.01 12.97
C TRP A 19 -0.65 19.71 13.04
N VAL A 20 0.24 19.15 13.86
CA VAL A 20 1.65 19.55 13.98
C VAL A 20 2.58 18.72 13.09
N ALA A 21 2.07 17.62 12.54
CA ALA A 21 2.75 16.73 11.61
C ALA A 21 1.91 16.56 10.33
N VAL A 22 2.51 15.96 9.29
CA VAL A 22 1.83 15.69 8.02
C VAL A 22 0.63 14.76 8.26
N PRO A 23 -0.61 15.21 8.03
CA PRO A 23 -1.77 14.39 8.33
C PRO A 23 -2.03 13.36 7.24
N GLN A 24 -2.53 12.20 7.66
CA GLN A 24 -2.99 11.18 6.74
C GLN A 24 -4.21 11.67 5.93
N GLY A 25 -4.26 11.34 4.64
CA GLY A 25 -5.36 11.70 3.75
C GLY A 25 -5.26 13.10 3.10
N MET A 26 -4.26 13.92 3.47
CA MET A 26 -3.96 15.13 2.70
C MET A 26 -3.30 14.77 1.36
N LYS A 27 -3.76 15.38 0.26
CA LYS A 27 -3.33 15.08 -1.10
C LYS A 27 -1.81 15.18 -1.30
N ASN A 28 -1.16 16.11 -0.61
CA ASN A 28 0.28 16.35 -0.74
C ASN A 28 1.13 15.51 0.23
N SER A 29 0.51 14.88 1.24
CA SER A 29 1.23 14.09 2.23
C SER A 29 2.09 13.00 1.61
N PRO A 30 1.64 12.24 0.59
CA PRO A 30 2.48 11.22 -0.03
C PRO A 30 3.75 11.78 -0.65
N MET A 31 3.65 12.89 -1.38
CA MET A 31 4.80 13.53 -2.00
C MET A 31 5.80 14.04 -0.95
N LEU A 32 5.30 14.66 0.13
CA LEU A 32 6.17 15.15 1.21
C LEU A 32 6.88 14.01 1.93
N CYS A 33 6.17 12.93 2.27
CA CYS A 33 6.78 11.74 2.87
C CYS A 33 7.84 11.12 1.95
N GLN A 34 7.51 10.97 0.65
CA GLN A 34 8.44 10.41 -0.33
C GLN A 34 9.72 11.26 -0.44
N LEU A 35 9.61 12.58 -0.60
CA LEU A 35 10.78 13.47 -0.69
C LEU A 35 11.62 13.47 0.59
N TYR A 36 10.95 13.44 1.75
CA TYR A 36 11.64 13.42 3.02
C TYR A 36 12.43 12.13 3.21
N VAL A 37 11.80 10.96 3.00
CA VAL A 37 12.49 9.67 3.12
C VAL A 37 13.60 9.55 2.06
N ASP A 38 13.38 10.05 0.84
CA ASP A 38 14.42 10.06 -0.20
C ASP A 38 15.68 10.84 0.24
N TRP A 39 15.48 12.02 0.84
CA TRP A 39 16.57 12.82 1.40
C TRP A 39 17.28 12.10 2.54
N VAL A 40 16.54 11.48 3.46
CA VAL A 40 17.11 10.72 4.58
C VAL A 40 17.93 9.51 4.10
N LEU A 41 17.52 8.86 3.01
CA LEU A 41 18.24 7.71 2.46
C LEU A 41 19.48 8.09 1.64
N CYS A 42 19.68 9.37 1.31
CA CYS A 42 20.80 9.79 0.47
C CYS A 42 22.20 9.41 1.02
N PRO A 43 22.53 9.61 2.31
CA PRO A 43 23.81 9.17 2.87
C PRO A 43 23.96 7.65 2.82
N ILE A 44 22.90 6.90 3.12
CA ILE A 44 22.89 5.43 3.08
C ILE A 44 23.20 4.93 1.67
N ARG A 45 22.56 5.49 0.64
CA ARG A 45 22.83 5.16 -0.77
C ARG A 45 24.26 5.47 -1.20
N ARG A 46 24.88 6.52 -0.64
CA ARG A 46 26.29 6.83 -0.92
C ARG A 46 27.24 5.82 -0.27
N CYS A 47 26.93 5.39 0.94
CA CYS A 47 27.72 4.38 1.65
C CYS A 47 27.59 3.00 0.99
N TYR A 48 26.41 2.64 0.51
CA TYR A 48 26.12 1.37 -0.15
C TYR A 48 25.82 1.57 -1.64
N ALA A 49 26.78 2.12 -2.39
CA ALA A 49 26.60 2.49 -3.80
C ALA A 49 26.23 1.31 -4.72
N GLU A 50 26.68 0.09 -4.37
CA GLU A 50 26.38 -1.14 -5.11
C GLU A 50 25.03 -1.78 -4.70
N ALA A 51 24.37 -1.26 -3.65
CA ALA A 51 23.10 -1.77 -3.19
C ALA A 51 21.94 -1.15 -3.98
N LEU A 52 20.92 -1.98 -4.27
CA LEU A 52 19.63 -1.49 -4.74
C LEU A 52 18.79 -1.08 -3.54
N ILE A 53 18.56 0.23 -3.39
CA ILE A 53 17.76 0.80 -2.30
C ILE A 53 16.51 1.44 -2.88
N TYR A 54 15.41 0.69 -2.85
CA TYR A 54 14.09 1.17 -3.24
C TYR A 54 13.31 1.62 -2.02
N HIS A 55 12.53 2.68 -2.18
CA HIS A 55 11.61 3.14 -1.14
C HIS A 55 10.33 3.64 -1.77
N TYR A 56 9.22 3.40 -1.09
CA TYR A 56 7.93 3.96 -1.43
C TYR A 56 7.24 4.29 -0.12
N MET A 57 6.96 5.57 0.09
CA MET A 57 6.41 6.05 1.37
C MET A 57 7.28 5.58 2.55
N ASP A 58 6.71 4.77 3.45
CA ASP A 58 7.36 4.22 4.64
C ASP A 58 8.01 2.83 4.43
N ASP A 59 7.82 2.20 3.26
CA ASP A 59 8.44 0.92 2.94
C ASP A 59 9.81 1.11 2.27
N ILE A 60 10.84 0.46 2.80
CA ILE A 60 12.21 0.47 2.27
C ILE A 60 12.64 -0.97 1.95
N LEU A 61 13.14 -1.20 0.74
CA LEU A 61 13.75 -2.44 0.29
C LEU A 61 15.23 -2.18 0.00
N ILE A 62 16.10 -2.92 0.68
CA ILE A 62 17.55 -2.91 0.47
C ILE A 62 17.96 -4.29 -0.05
N SER A 63 18.58 -4.33 -1.22
CA SER A 63 19.08 -5.55 -1.84
C SER A 63 20.56 -5.39 -2.17
N THR A 64 21.36 -6.35 -1.73
CA THR A 64 22.82 -6.38 -1.90
C THR A 64 23.23 -7.74 -2.48
N ALA A 65 24.39 -7.80 -3.15
CA ALA A 65 24.91 -9.06 -3.69
C ALA A 65 25.34 -10.04 -2.59
N THR A 66 25.76 -9.52 -1.44
CA THR A 66 26.09 -10.28 -0.22
C THR A 66 25.02 -10.05 0.83
N GLU A 67 24.88 -10.99 1.76
CA GLU A 67 23.97 -10.83 2.90
C GLU A 67 24.34 -9.60 3.73
N PHE A 68 23.33 -8.80 4.08
CA PHE A 68 23.50 -7.59 4.88
C PHE A 68 23.76 -7.98 6.35
N SER A 69 24.93 -7.60 6.86
CA SER A 69 25.35 -7.98 8.21
C SER A 69 24.54 -7.28 9.30
N ASP A 70 24.56 -7.85 10.50
CA ASP A 70 23.90 -7.26 11.68
C ASP A 70 24.43 -5.84 11.98
N GLN A 71 25.72 -5.64 11.78
CA GLN A 71 26.37 -4.36 12.03
C GLN A 71 25.95 -3.29 11.01
N GLU A 72 25.86 -3.65 9.73
CA GLU A 72 25.36 -2.75 8.68
C GLU A 72 23.88 -2.40 8.92
N MET A 73 23.06 -3.37 9.33
CA MET A 73 21.67 -3.12 9.69
C MET A 73 21.56 -2.20 10.91
N GLN A 74 22.39 -2.41 11.92
CA GLN A 74 22.39 -1.56 13.10
C GLN A 74 22.80 -0.12 12.74
N TRP A 75 23.83 0.05 11.90
CA TRP A 75 24.24 1.37 11.40
C TRP A 75 23.12 2.09 10.66
N VAL A 76 22.41 1.40 9.75
CA VAL A 76 21.26 1.96 9.03
C VAL A 76 20.16 2.39 10.01
N ARG A 77 19.85 1.57 11.02
CA ARG A 77 18.82 1.88 12.02
C ARG A 77 19.18 3.09 12.88
N GLU A 78 20.43 3.16 13.33
CA GLU A 78 20.93 4.29 14.13
C GLU A 78 20.89 5.58 13.32
N HIS A 79 21.35 5.55 12.07
CA HIS A 79 21.31 6.71 11.20
C HIS A 79 19.89 7.23 10.97
N LEU A 80 18.93 6.34 10.73
CA LEU A 80 17.51 6.70 10.60
C LEU A 80 16.94 7.24 11.92
N HIS A 81 17.29 6.62 13.05
CA HIS A 81 16.84 7.01 14.38
C HIS A 81 17.34 8.41 14.76
N GLU A 82 18.61 8.75 14.47
CA GLU A 82 19.17 10.08 14.70
C GLU A 82 18.40 11.20 13.95
N ILE A 83 17.77 10.85 12.83
CA ILE A 83 16.97 11.77 12.00
C ILE A 83 15.47 11.71 12.39
N GLY A 84 15.11 10.91 13.39
CA GLY A 84 13.74 10.78 13.91
C GLY A 84 12.86 9.75 13.18
N LEU A 85 13.46 8.87 12.37
CA LEU A 85 12.77 7.74 11.75
C LEU A 85 13.11 6.44 12.48
N GLU A 86 12.14 5.89 13.20
CA GLU A 86 12.29 4.63 13.92
C GLU A 86 11.76 3.45 13.10
N ILE A 87 12.61 2.45 12.84
CA ILE A 87 12.20 1.18 12.26
C ILE A 87 11.82 0.22 13.39
N ALA A 88 10.54 -0.13 13.45
CA ALA A 88 10.03 -1.15 14.36
C ALA A 88 10.72 -2.51 14.09
N PRO A 89 11.43 -3.13 15.07
CA PRO A 89 12.20 -4.35 14.85
C PRO A 89 11.37 -5.50 14.24
N GLN A 90 10.10 -5.62 14.64
CA GLN A 90 9.18 -6.63 14.15
C GLN A 90 8.76 -6.46 12.68
N LYS A 91 8.99 -5.29 12.08
CA LYS A 91 8.72 -5.02 10.66
C LYS A 91 9.91 -5.34 9.76
N ILE A 92 11.08 -5.60 10.32
CA ILE A 92 12.29 -5.93 9.54
C ILE A 92 12.15 -7.36 9.02
N GLN A 93 12.26 -7.51 7.70
CA GLN A 93 12.19 -8.80 7.01
C GLN A 93 13.58 -9.16 6.49
N ARG A 94 14.25 -10.15 7.10
CA ARG A 94 15.61 -10.57 6.70
C ARG A 94 15.64 -11.80 5.82
N THR A 95 14.67 -12.69 5.96
CA THR A 95 14.61 -13.94 5.23
C THR A 95 13.42 -13.98 4.29
N ALA A 96 13.57 -14.68 3.17
CA ALA A 96 12.49 -14.93 2.23
C ALA A 96 11.34 -15.73 2.89
N PRO A 97 10.08 -15.52 2.46
CA PRO A 97 9.66 -14.57 1.45
C PRO A 97 9.50 -13.14 2.00
N TRP A 98 10.09 -12.15 1.32
CA TRP A 98 9.95 -10.74 1.68
C TRP A 98 8.67 -10.15 1.10
N LYS A 99 7.97 -9.36 1.90
CA LYS A 99 6.79 -8.59 1.48
C LYS A 99 7.20 -7.17 1.13
N TYR A 100 6.93 -6.73 -0.10
CA TYR A 100 7.16 -5.36 -0.53
C TYR A 100 6.06 -4.92 -1.51
N LEU A 101 5.36 -3.83 -1.19
CA LEU A 101 4.31 -3.25 -2.04
C LEU A 101 3.31 -4.28 -2.59
N GLY A 102 2.82 -5.19 -1.74
CA GLY A 102 1.85 -6.23 -2.14
C GLY A 102 2.44 -7.42 -2.90
N TRP A 103 3.76 -7.45 -3.13
CA TRP A 103 4.50 -8.59 -3.70
C TRP A 103 5.13 -9.45 -2.61
N LEU A 104 5.28 -10.74 -2.90
CA LEU A 104 6.17 -11.69 -2.23
C LEU A 104 7.37 -11.91 -3.12
N ILE A 105 8.54 -11.59 -2.58
CA ILE A 105 9.83 -11.74 -3.22
C ILE A 105 10.51 -12.93 -2.57
N SER A 106 11.13 -13.78 -3.38
CA SER A 106 11.95 -14.91 -2.96
C SER A 106 13.13 -15.02 -3.92
N ASP A 107 14.12 -15.84 -3.59
CA ASP A 107 15.35 -15.97 -4.40
C ASP A 107 15.10 -16.42 -5.84
N SER A 108 13.99 -17.11 -6.09
CA SER A 108 13.65 -17.69 -7.40
C SER A 108 12.50 -17.00 -8.13
N GLN A 109 11.61 -16.30 -7.43
CA GLN A 109 10.39 -15.75 -8.02
C GLN A 109 9.82 -14.55 -7.25
N ILE A 110 9.09 -13.71 -7.99
CA ILE A 110 8.27 -12.61 -7.46
C ILE A 110 6.82 -12.90 -7.82
N ARG A 111 5.93 -12.91 -6.82
CA ARG A 111 4.50 -13.20 -7.00
C ARG A 111 3.63 -12.28 -6.16
N PRO A 112 2.37 -12.02 -6.51
CA PRO A 112 1.46 -11.25 -5.65
C PRO A 112 1.26 -11.95 -4.29
N GLN A 113 1.06 -11.18 -3.21
CA GLN A 113 0.99 -11.72 -1.84
C GLN A 113 -0.10 -12.77 -1.65
N LYS A 114 -1.34 -12.42 -1.96
CA LYS A 114 -2.47 -13.34 -2.06
C LYS A 114 -3.63 -12.55 -2.61
N ILE A 115 -4.34 -13.13 -3.56
CA ILE A 115 -5.54 -12.50 -4.12
C ILE A 115 -6.57 -13.60 -4.18
N GLU A 116 -7.33 -13.71 -3.10
CA GLU A 116 -8.56 -14.46 -3.12
C GLU A 116 -9.59 -13.58 -3.80
N LEU A 117 -9.93 -13.93 -5.04
CA LEU A 117 -10.98 -13.26 -5.77
C LEU A 117 -12.32 -13.70 -5.19
N HIS A 118 -13.04 -12.77 -4.59
CA HIS A 118 -14.43 -13.00 -4.21
C HIS A 118 -15.33 -12.67 -5.40
N THR A 119 -15.88 -13.71 -6.03
CA THR A 119 -16.69 -13.59 -7.24
C THR A 119 -18.19 -13.44 -6.95
N GLU A 120 -18.60 -13.58 -5.68
CA GLU A 120 -19.97 -13.34 -5.25
C GLU A 120 -20.22 -11.83 -5.13
N ILE A 121 -21.00 -11.27 -6.06
CA ILE A 121 -21.30 -9.84 -6.08
C ILE A 121 -22.75 -9.61 -5.72
N SER A 122 -22.96 -9.12 -4.50
CA SER A 122 -24.29 -8.75 -3.99
C SER A 122 -24.45 -7.25 -3.83
N THR A 123 -23.36 -6.52 -3.61
CA THR A 123 -23.35 -5.08 -3.32
C THR A 123 -22.35 -4.31 -4.19
N LEU A 124 -22.45 -2.97 -4.20
CA LEU A 124 -21.45 -2.10 -4.81
C LEU A 124 -20.05 -2.34 -4.21
N HIS A 125 -19.97 -2.57 -2.89
CA HIS A 125 -18.71 -2.86 -2.22
C HIS A 125 -18.04 -4.13 -2.77
N ASP A 126 -18.80 -5.20 -2.96
CA ASP A 126 -18.28 -6.47 -3.51
C ASP A 126 -17.75 -6.26 -4.94
N ALA A 127 -18.49 -5.51 -5.76
CA ALA A 127 -18.06 -5.17 -7.12
C ALA A 127 -16.79 -4.31 -7.14
N GLN A 128 -16.68 -3.32 -6.27
CA GLN A 128 -15.50 -2.48 -6.12
C GLN A 128 -14.28 -3.29 -5.67
N ARG A 129 -14.48 -4.23 -4.73
CA ARG A 129 -13.43 -5.11 -4.23
C ARG A 129 -12.91 -6.02 -5.33
N LEU A 130 -13.81 -6.73 -6.02
CA LEU A 130 -13.41 -7.61 -7.12
C LEU A 130 -12.67 -6.86 -8.23
N LEU A 131 -13.19 -5.70 -8.65
CA LEU A 131 -12.52 -4.93 -9.70
C LEU A 131 -11.18 -4.36 -9.23
N GLY A 132 -11.06 -3.97 -7.96
CA GLY A 132 -9.79 -3.59 -7.35
C GLY A 132 -8.77 -4.72 -7.39
N ASP A 133 -9.19 -5.94 -7.05
CA ASP A 133 -8.34 -7.12 -7.09
C ASP A 133 -7.91 -7.47 -8.52
N LEU A 134 -8.84 -7.45 -9.49
CA LEU A 134 -8.53 -7.66 -10.91
C LEU A 134 -7.60 -6.58 -11.46
N GLN A 135 -7.82 -5.33 -11.10
CA GLN A 135 -6.97 -4.20 -11.48
C GLN A 135 -5.55 -4.35 -10.92
N TRP A 136 -5.42 -4.94 -9.73
CA TRP A 136 -4.14 -5.22 -9.09
C TRP A 136 -3.37 -6.35 -9.80
N VAL A 137 -4.03 -7.45 -10.20
CA VAL A 137 -3.33 -8.55 -10.93
C VAL A 137 -3.03 -8.30 -12.38
N ARG A 138 -3.75 -7.37 -13.03
CA ARG A 138 -3.71 -7.23 -14.48
C ARG A 138 -2.29 -7.12 -15.06
N GLY A 139 -1.37 -6.50 -14.32
CA GLY A 139 0.02 -6.30 -14.73
C GLY A 139 0.83 -7.59 -14.87
N VAL A 140 0.41 -8.69 -14.22
CA VAL A 140 1.07 -10.00 -14.28
C VAL A 140 0.22 -11.11 -14.90
N THR A 141 -1.10 -10.93 -14.99
CA THR A 141 -2.01 -11.91 -15.58
C THR A 141 -2.38 -11.61 -17.04
N GLY A 142 -2.03 -10.43 -17.56
CA GLY A 142 -2.33 -10.04 -18.94
C GLY A 142 -3.79 -9.63 -19.18
N ILE A 143 -4.56 -9.40 -18.11
CA ILE A 143 -5.94 -8.90 -18.19
C ILE A 143 -5.94 -7.54 -18.90
N THR A 144 -6.72 -7.42 -19.96
CA THR A 144 -6.81 -6.18 -20.73
C THR A 144 -7.96 -5.30 -20.23
N ASN A 145 -7.96 -4.02 -20.64
CA ASN A 145 -9.11 -3.14 -20.38
C ASN A 145 -10.40 -3.67 -21.04
N ALA A 146 -10.29 -4.45 -22.11
CA ALA A 146 -11.45 -5.06 -22.77
C ALA A 146 -12.06 -6.18 -21.91
N ASP A 147 -11.22 -6.97 -21.23
CA ASP A 147 -11.69 -8.00 -20.28
C ASP A 147 -12.35 -7.37 -19.04
N LEU A 148 -11.94 -6.14 -18.65
CA LEU A 148 -12.54 -5.41 -17.53
C LEU A 148 -13.81 -4.61 -17.87
N ALA A 149 -13.99 -4.26 -19.14
CA ALA A 149 -15.11 -3.44 -19.61
C ALA A 149 -16.50 -3.93 -19.15
N PRO A 150 -16.80 -5.25 -19.13
CA PRO A 150 -18.09 -5.76 -18.66
C PRO A 150 -18.40 -5.43 -17.18
N PHE A 151 -17.38 -5.19 -16.36
CA PHE A 151 -17.53 -4.93 -14.92
C PHE A 151 -17.74 -3.45 -14.58
N LEU A 152 -17.30 -2.53 -15.44
CA LEU A 152 -17.40 -1.08 -15.19
C LEU A 152 -18.82 -0.59 -14.84
N PRO A 153 -19.91 -1.08 -15.48
CA PRO A 153 -21.26 -0.67 -15.11
C PRO A 153 -21.68 -1.01 -13.67
N TRP A 154 -20.98 -1.91 -12.98
CA TRP A 154 -21.27 -2.24 -11.57
C TRP A 154 -20.78 -1.19 -10.57
N LEU A 155 -19.90 -0.26 -11.00
CA LEU A 155 -19.30 0.75 -10.13
C LEU A 155 -20.16 2.01 -9.95
N HIS A 156 -21.28 2.14 -10.66
CA HIS A 156 -22.12 3.33 -10.57
C HIS A 156 -22.87 3.40 -9.25
N GLY A 157 -22.66 4.44 -8.46
CA GLY A 157 -23.37 4.66 -7.20
C GLY A 157 -22.43 5.21 -6.14
N THR A 158 -23.00 5.68 -5.03
CA THR A 158 -22.23 6.26 -3.91
C THR A 158 -22.39 5.47 -2.62
N ASN A 159 -23.42 4.60 -2.53
CA ASN A 159 -23.67 3.79 -1.35
C ASN A 159 -23.04 2.39 -1.53
N ALA A 160 -22.05 2.07 -0.70
CA ALA A 160 -21.35 0.80 -0.74
C ALA A 160 -22.27 -0.43 -0.55
N ALA A 161 -23.36 -0.28 0.21
CA ALA A 161 -24.34 -1.35 0.46
C ALA A 161 -25.43 -1.46 -0.63
N GLU A 162 -25.37 -0.63 -1.68
CA GLU A 162 -26.36 -0.65 -2.75
C GLU A 162 -26.34 -2.01 -3.47
N PRO A 163 -27.50 -2.68 -3.63
CA PRO A 163 -27.54 -4.02 -4.18
C PRO A 163 -27.15 -4.05 -5.66
N ARG A 164 -26.53 -5.16 -6.07
CA ARG A 164 -26.14 -5.43 -7.46
C ARG A 164 -26.85 -6.68 -7.95
N LYS A 165 -27.47 -6.57 -9.12
CA LYS A 165 -28.00 -7.73 -9.85
C LYS A 165 -26.87 -8.31 -10.68
N CYS A 166 -26.41 -9.52 -10.35
CA CYS A 166 -25.47 -10.25 -11.19
C CYS A 166 -26.23 -10.75 -12.43
N TYR A 167 -25.82 -10.33 -13.63
CA TYR A 167 -26.45 -10.72 -14.89
C TYR A 167 -25.73 -11.95 -15.48
N PRO A 168 -26.44 -12.89 -16.15
CA PRO A 168 -25.88 -14.16 -16.64
C PRO A 168 -24.70 -14.01 -17.60
N ASP A 169 -24.68 -12.94 -18.40
CA ASP A 169 -23.63 -12.62 -19.39
C ASP A 169 -22.27 -12.34 -18.72
N LYS A 170 -22.28 -11.94 -17.43
CA LYS A 170 -21.08 -11.56 -16.69
C LYS A 170 -20.45 -12.71 -15.91
N THR A 171 -21.21 -13.77 -15.64
CA THR A 171 -20.66 -15.04 -15.09
C THR A 171 -19.69 -15.70 -16.07
N ALA A 172 -19.91 -15.55 -17.37
CA ALA A 172 -19.00 -16.05 -18.40
C ALA A 172 -17.66 -15.30 -18.41
N ALA A 173 -17.67 -13.98 -18.15
CA ALA A 173 -16.45 -13.18 -18.03
C ALA A 173 -15.64 -13.50 -16.76
N LEU A 174 -16.30 -13.91 -15.67
CA LEU A 174 -15.64 -14.35 -14.44
C LEU A 174 -15.05 -15.77 -14.52
N ALA A 175 -15.54 -16.59 -15.47
CA ALA A 175 -15.10 -17.96 -15.66
C ALA A 175 -13.90 -18.11 -16.62
N LYS A 176 -13.53 -17.03 -17.31
CA LYS A 176 -12.42 -16.95 -18.26
C LYS A 176 -11.14 -16.52 -17.55
#